data_AF-A0A2J7R9N7-F1
#
_entry.id   AF-A0A2J7R9N7-F1
#
_cell.length_a   1.000
_cell.length_b   1.000
_cell.length_c   1.000
_cell.angle_alpha   90.00
_cell.angle_beta   90.00
_cell.angle_gamma   90.00
#
_symmetry.space_group_name_H-M   'P 1'
#
loop_
_entity.id
_entity.type
_entity.pdbx_description
1 polymer ?
#
loop_
_entity_poly.entity_id
_entity_poly.type
_entity_poly.pdbx_seq_one_letter_code
_entity_poly.pdbx_strand_id
1 'polypeptide(L)'
;MHTNDLYNIPDEQGRVLVNVGHPAEEPEIFLAPQIARIIKPHQIGGVRFLFDNVVESLSRFNTSTGFGCILAHSMGLGKTLQVVSFCDVFLRHTSARTVLCIMPINTLQNWLAEFNMWLPAPAKDSSSANSSSNTVGSNNSNSSSDNIGSTTEQQQSILTDSSSDIAVETNSTPESRPRNFALHVLNDSHKSMAARSKVIQEWSKGGGVLLIGYELYRQLSLKRPNKANSKKRRRKHQDEVVDVDADEKNKALLDEMHSALVKPGPDLVICDEGHRIKNSHASISQALKQIRSKRRVVLTGYPLQNNLLEYWCMVDFVRPNYLGTKTEFCNMFERPIQNGQCIDSTPQ
;
A
#
# COMPACT_ATOMS: atom_id res chain seq x y z
N MET A 1 9.22 22.84 5.52
CA MET A 1 9.89 22.32 6.73
C MET A 1 10.43 20.90 6.52
N HIS A 2 9.65 20.00 5.90
CA HIS A 2 10.06 18.60 5.67
C HIS A 2 11.24 18.37 4.72
N THR A 3 11.68 19.37 3.95
CA THR A 3 12.82 19.28 3.01
C THR A 3 14.19 19.44 3.65
N ASN A 4 14.24 19.92 4.90
CA ASN A 4 15.50 20.12 5.62
C ASN A 4 15.63 19.08 6.73
N ASP A 5 16.54 18.13 6.50
CA ASP A 5 16.76 16.98 7.37
C ASP A 5 17.23 17.34 8.78
N LEU A 6 17.79 18.53 8.98
CA LEU A 6 18.17 19.03 10.31
C LEU A 6 16.97 19.15 11.25
N TYR A 7 15.77 19.37 10.71
CA TYR A 7 14.53 19.45 11.49
C TYR A 7 13.75 18.12 11.51
N ASN A 8 14.23 17.11 10.78
CA ASN A 8 13.61 15.79 10.68
C ASN A 8 14.24 14.82 11.69
N ILE A 9 14.21 15.21 12.96
CA ILE A 9 14.77 14.44 14.07
C ILE A 9 13.67 14.08 15.09
N PRO A 10 13.85 12.99 15.85
CA PRO A 10 13.01 12.70 17.01
C PRO A 10 13.11 13.80 18.09
N ASP A 11 12.10 13.88 18.95
CA ASP A 11 12.14 14.70 20.16
C ASP A 11 13.04 14.08 21.25
N GLU A 12 13.13 14.75 22.40
CA GLU A 12 13.93 14.30 23.55
C GLU A 12 13.50 12.92 24.09
N GLN A 13 12.26 12.51 23.83
CA GLN A 13 11.70 11.22 24.21
C GLN A 13 11.85 10.16 23.10
N GLY A 14 12.52 10.49 21.98
CA GLY A 14 12.71 9.60 20.84
C GLY A 14 11.45 9.41 19.99
N ARG A 15 10.42 10.25 20.16
CA ARG A 15 9.18 10.22 19.37
C ARG A 15 9.35 11.10 18.14
N VAL A 16 8.64 10.75 17.06
CA VAL A 16 8.67 11.54 15.82
C VAL A 16 7.29 12.15 15.58
N LEU A 17 7.20 13.47 15.76
CA LEU A 17 6.01 14.26 15.44
C LEU A 17 5.85 14.38 13.92
N VAL A 18 4.66 14.07 13.41
CA VAL A 18 4.34 14.06 11.97
C VAL A 18 3.68 15.37 11.52
N ASN A 19 2.62 15.81 12.20
CA ASN A 19 1.87 17.02 11.87
C ASN A 19 2.52 18.28 12.47
N VAL A 20 3.74 18.58 12.03
CA VAL A 20 4.49 19.73 12.53
C VAL A 20 3.75 21.03 12.18
N GLY A 21 3.58 21.91 13.16
CA GLY A 21 2.89 23.19 12.96
C GLY A 21 1.37 23.06 12.89
N HIS A 22 0.79 21.97 13.40
CA HIS A 22 -0.65 21.84 13.57
C HIS A 22 -1.24 22.99 14.41
N PRO A 23 -2.52 23.37 14.20
CA PRO A 23 -3.25 24.27 15.09
C PRO A 23 -3.30 23.74 16.52
N ALA A 24 -3.43 24.62 17.51
CA ALA A 24 -3.46 24.24 18.93
C ALA A 24 -4.67 23.34 19.29
N GLU A 25 -5.72 23.36 18.47
CA GLU A 25 -6.91 22.53 18.63
C GLU A 25 -6.73 21.11 18.08
N GLU A 26 -5.72 20.87 17.25
CA GLU A 26 -5.45 19.55 16.67
C GLU A 26 -4.45 18.77 17.55
N PRO A 27 -4.68 17.46 17.78
CA PRO A 27 -3.77 16.65 18.58
C PRO A 27 -2.44 16.39 17.86
N GLU A 28 -1.37 16.28 18.64
CA GLU A 28 -0.06 15.83 18.15
C GLU A 28 -0.15 14.39 17.62
N ILE A 29 0.39 14.16 16.43
CA ILE A 29 0.40 12.86 15.76
C ILE A 29 1.83 12.34 15.73
N PHE A 30 2.05 11.19 16.38
CA PHE A 30 3.33 10.52 16.42
C PHE A 30 3.37 9.24 15.57
N LEU A 31 4.57 8.93 15.06
CA LEU A 31 4.88 7.62 14.49
C LEU A 31 4.79 6.49 15.53
N ALA A 32 4.62 5.26 15.05
CA ALA A 32 4.71 4.08 15.91
C ALA A 32 6.09 4.00 16.59
N PRO A 33 6.17 3.67 17.89
CA PRO A 33 7.44 3.70 18.64
C PRO A 33 8.55 2.87 17.99
N GLN A 34 8.23 1.68 17.48
CA GLN A 34 9.21 0.81 16.82
C GLN A 34 9.76 1.40 15.50
N ILE A 35 8.98 2.21 14.80
CA ILE A 35 9.41 2.90 13.57
C ILE A 35 10.23 4.15 13.94
N ALA A 36 9.78 4.93 14.92
CA ALA A 36 10.43 6.16 15.36
C ALA A 36 11.91 5.94 15.75
N ARG A 37 12.24 4.76 16.31
CA ARG A 37 13.60 4.38 16.72
C ARG A 37 14.59 4.15 15.57
N ILE A 38 14.12 3.83 14.37
CA ILE A 38 14.98 3.37 13.27
C ILE A 38 14.88 4.23 12.01
N ILE A 39 13.77 4.95 11.85
CA ILE A 39 13.50 5.81 10.69
C ILE A 39 14.58 6.91 10.58
N LYS A 40 15.02 7.17 9.35
CA LYS A 40 16.07 8.16 9.06
C LYS A 40 15.48 9.55 8.80
N PRO A 41 16.26 10.65 8.98
CA PRO A 41 15.76 12.01 8.80
C PRO A 41 15.06 12.27 7.45
N HIS A 42 15.65 11.86 6.33
CA HIS A 42 15.03 12.01 5.01
C HIS A 42 13.72 11.22 4.87
N GLN A 43 13.58 10.12 5.63
CA GLN A 43 12.36 9.33 5.66
C GLN A 43 11.27 10.00 6.51
N ILE A 44 11.64 10.60 7.64
CA ILE A 44 10.74 11.43 8.44
C ILE A 44 10.22 12.58 7.59
N GLY A 45 11.11 13.27 6.87
CA GLY A 45 10.73 14.32 5.90
C GLY A 45 9.73 13.80 4.86
N GLY A 46 9.97 12.61 4.33
CA GLY A 46 9.03 11.96 3.40
C GLY A 46 7.65 11.65 3.99
N VAL A 47 7.58 11.18 5.24
CA VAL A 47 6.28 10.95 5.92
C VAL A 47 5.54 12.27 6.17
N ARG A 48 6.26 13.31 6.62
CA ARG A 48 5.69 14.64 6.82
C ARG A 48 5.18 15.23 5.50
N PHE A 49 5.96 15.10 4.42
CA PHE A 49 5.52 15.48 3.07
C PHE A 49 4.25 14.76 2.64
N LEU A 50 4.14 13.45 2.87
CA LEU A 50 2.91 12.69 2.59
C LEU A 50 1.73 13.24 3.41
N PHE A 51 1.93 13.51 4.70
CA PHE A 51 0.89 14.06 5.57
C PHE A 51 0.43 15.46 5.12
N ASP A 52 1.36 16.38 4.88
CA ASP A 52 1.09 17.76 4.47
C ASP A 52 0.25 17.80 3.18
N ASN A 53 0.55 16.93 2.21
CA ASN A 53 -0.17 16.90 0.94
C ASN A 53 -1.49 16.11 1.04
N VAL A 54 -1.48 14.93 1.64
CA VAL A 54 -2.64 14.03 1.58
C VAL A 54 -3.69 14.37 2.64
N VAL A 55 -3.26 14.77 3.83
CA VAL A 55 -4.13 15.07 4.97
C VAL A 55 -4.33 16.58 5.12
N GLU A 56 -3.24 17.36 5.04
CA GLU A 56 -3.15 18.81 5.30
C GLU A 56 -3.57 19.19 6.73
N SER A 57 -4.83 18.95 7.10
CA SER A 57 -5.40 19.26 8.41
C SER A 57 -6.51 18.27 8.74
N LEU A 58 -6.57 17.83 10.00
CA LEU A 58 -7.60 16.89 10.44
C LEU A 58 -9.00 17.51 10.38
N SER A 59 -9.13 18.78 10.76
CA SER A 59 -10.41 19.51 10.73
C SER A 59 -10.97 19.66 9.31
N ARG A 60 -10.11 19.86 8.31
CA ARG A 60 -10.49 20.05 6.90
C ARG A 60 -10.43 18.78 6.06
N PHE A 61 -10.12 17.63 6.67
CA PHE A 61 -9.94 16.37 5.94
C PHE A 61 -11.18 15.95 5.14
N ASN A 62 -12.37 16.08 5.72
CA ASN A 62 -13.61 15.65 5.06
C ASN A 62 -14.09 16.64 3.99
N THR A 63 -13.85 17.94 4.20
CA THR A 63 -14.35 19.03 3.36
C THR A 63 -13.41 19.39 2.22
N SER A 64 -12.10 19.17 2.38
CA SER A 64 -11.13 19.40 1.32
C SER A 64 -11.37 18.48 0.11
N THR A 65 -10.98 18.98 -1.05
CA THR A 65 -10.96 18.20 -2.30
C THR A 65 -9.90 17.09 -2.28
N GLY A 66 -9.04 17.06 -1.26
CA GLY A 66 -7.84 16.24 -1.17
C GLY A 66 -6.74 16.75 -2.09
N PHE A 67 -5.47 16.48 -1.73
CA PHE A 67 -4.37 16.57 -2.67
C PHE A 67 -3.68 15.21 -2.82
N GLY A 68 -3.03 15.06 -3.96
CA GLY A 68 -2.13 13.97 -4.25
C GLY A 68 -0.70 14.47 -4.37
N CYS A 69 0.26 13.55 -4.25
CA CYS A 69 1.66 13.88 -4.32
C CYS A 69 2.47 12.76 -4.99
N ILE A 70 3.67 13.12 -5.45
CA ILE A 70 4.63 12.17 -6.03
C ILE A 70 5.83 12.11 -5.09
N LEU A 71 6.08 10.94 -4.50
CA LEU A 71 7.28 10.68 -3.70
C LEU A 71 8.37 10.11 -4.61
N ALA A 72 9.28 11.00 -5.02
CA ALA A 72 10.28 10.74 -6.06
C ALA A 72 11.71 10.49 -5.51
N HIS A 73 11.82 9.95 -4.29
CA HIS A 73 13.13 9.60 -3.72
C HIS A 73 13.84 8.50 -4.52
N SER A 74 15.17 8.60 -4.61
CA SER A 74 16.04 7.58 -5.22
C SER A 74 15.75 6.17 -4.72
N MET A 75 15.99 5.18 -5.57
CA MET A 75 15.86 3.77 -5.21
C MET A 75 16.77 3.42 -4.02
N GLY A 76 16.29 2.57 -3.12
CA GLY A 76 17.02 2.16 -1.92
C GLY A 76 16.85 3.08 -0.69
N LEU A 77 16.25 4.27 -0.81
CA LEU A 77 16.07 5.19 0.33
C LEU A 77 14.91 4.82 1.29
N GLY A 78 14.24 3.69 1.07
CA GLY A 78 13.17 3.20 1.93
C GLY A 78 11.83 3.94 1.77
N LYS A 79 11.40 4.20 0.52
CA LYS A 79 10.06 4.76 0.24
C LYS A 79 8.93 3.91 0.83
N THR A 80 9.08 2.58 0.81
CA THR A 80 8.08 1.66 1.36
C THR A 80 7.86 1.88 2.84
N LEU A 81 8.94 2.02 3.65
CA LEU A 81 8.84 2.35 5.08
C LEU A 81 8.10 3.68 5.29
N GLN A 82 8.38 4.71 4.49
CA GLN A 82 7.69 6.00 4.58
C GLN A 82 6.18 5.83 4.35
N VAL A 83 5.80 5.05 3.35
CA VAL A 83 4.39 4.76 3.05
C VAL A 83 3.73 3.93 4.13
N VAL A 84 4.38 2.86 4.62
CA VAL A 84 3.86 2.01 5.70
C VAL A 84 3.60 2.85 6.96
N SER A 85 4.56 3.71 7.32
CA SER A 85 4.45 4.66 8.43
C SER A 85 3.29 5.64 8.24
N PHE A 86 3.15 6.15 7.01
CA PHE A 86 2.06 7.06 6.66
C PHE A 86 0.69 6.39 6.70
N CYS A 87 0.56 5.16 6.22
CA CYS A 87 -0.71 4.40 6.28
C CYS A 87 -1.20 4.20 7.72
N ASP A 88 -0.30 3.91 8.65
CA ASP A 88 -0.61 3.84 10.09
C ASP A 88 -1.17 5.15 10.63
N VAL A 89 -0.49 6.26 10.35
CA VAL A 89 -0.96 7.59 10.77
C VAL A 89 -2.31 7.94 10.12
N PHE A 90 -2.42 7.72 8.80
CA PHE A 90 -3.60 8.04 8.01
C PHE A 90 -4.84 7.30 8.51
N LEU A 91 -4.75 5.99 8.74
CA LEU A 91 -5.88 5.16 9.19
C LEU A 91 -6.22 5.35 10.67
N ARG A 92 -5.29 5.81 11.51
CA ARG A 92 -5.54 6.08 12.93
C ARG A 92 -6.18 7.44 13.19
N HIS A 93 -5.80 8.46 12.42
CA HIS A 93 -6.13 9.85 12.75
C HIS A 93 -7.12 10.52 11.79
N THR A 94 -7.47 9.87 10.68
CA THR A 94 -8.47 10.40 9.74
C THR A 94 -9.74 9.56 9.76
N SER A 95 -10.80 10.08 9.13
CA SER A 95 -12.06 9.35 8.91
C SER A 95 -11.97 8.30 7.79
N ALA A 96 -10.84 8.22 7.08
CA ALA A 96 -10.64 7.29 5.99
C ALA A 96 -10.58 5.85 6.50
N ARG A 97 -11.14 4.93 5.72
CA ARG A 97 -11.19 3.50 6.07
C ARG A 97 -10.38 2.65 5.11
N THR A 98 -10.17 3.09 3.87
CA THR A 98 -9.66 2.22 2.80
C THR A 98 -8.43 2.80 2.10
N VAL A 99 -7.34 2.03 2.07
CA VAL A 99 -6.14 2.33 1.29
C VAL A 99 -5.94 1.24 0.24
N LEU A 100 -5.80 1.64 -1.02
CA LEU A 100 -5.49 0.76 -2.14
C LEU A 100 -4.06 0.98 -2.61
N CYS A 101 -3.20 -0.02 -2.41
CA CYS A 101 -1.84 0.00 -2.93
C CYS A 101 -1.78 -0.85 -4.22
N ILE A 102 -1.35 -0.24 -5.31
CA ILE A 102 -1.18 -0.87 -6.62
C ILE A 102 0.32 -0.91 -6.94
N MET A 103 0.86 -2.10 -7.17
CA MET A 103 2.31 -2.30 -7.34
C MET A 103 2.64 -3.32 -8.43
N PRO A 104 3.90 -3.41 -8.88
CA PRO A 104 4.37 -4.57 -9.65
C PRO A 104 4.12 -5.87 -8.86
N ILE A 105 3.66 -6.92 -9.54
CA ILE A 105 3.34 -8.20 -8.88
C ILE A 105 4.55 -8.80 -8.14
N ASN A 106 5.75 -8.59 -8.68
CA ASN A 106 7.00 -9.10 -8.12
C ASN A 106 7.38 -8.45 -6.79
N THR A 107 6.88 -7.25 -6.49
CA THR A 107 7.20 -6.55 -5.23
C THR A 107 6.11 -6.71 -4.18
N LEU A 108 4.97 -7.33 -4.52
CA LEU A 108 3.81 -7.44 -3.62
C LEU A 108 4.14 -8.20 -2.33
N GLN A 109 4.92 -9.30 -2.41
CA GLN A 109 5.33 -10.04 -1.21
C GLN A 109 6.29 -9.22 -0.34
N ASN A 110 7.16 -8.41 -0.95
CA ASN A 110 8.05 -7.52 -0.21
C ASN A 110 7.25 -6.44 0.52
N TRP A 111 6.26 -5.83 -0.13
CA TRP A 111 5.33 -4.90 0.50
C TRP A 111 4.59 -5.53 1.68
N LEU A 112 4.11 -6.77 1.54
CA LEU A 112 3.48 -7.52 2.63
C LEU A 112 4.44 -7.76 3.80
N ALA A 113 5.68 -8.16 3.51
CA ALA A 113 6.73 -8.38 4.51
C ALA A 113 7.07 -7.08 5.26
N GLU A 114 7.21 -5.97 4.55
CA GLU A 114 7.47 -4.64 5.11
C GLU A 114 6.34 -4.20 6.07
N PHE A 115 5.07 -4.35 5.67
CA PHE A 115 3.96 -4.08 6.59
C PHE A 115 4.00 -4.94 7.84
N ASN A 116 4.29 -6.25 7.71
CA ASN A 116 4.35 -7.16 8.86
C ASN A 116 5.57 -6.91 9.76
N MET A 117 6.69 -6.46 9.19
CA MET A 117 7.91 -6.13 9.91
C MET A 117 7.75 -4.85 10.74
N TRP A 118 7.27 -3.77 10.11
CA TRP A 118 7.21 -2.46 10.77
C TRP A 118 5.95 -2.27 11.62
N LEU A 119 4.85 -2.91 11.23
CA LEU A 119 3.54 -2.80 11.88
C LEU A 119 2.91 -4.21 12.01
N PRO A 120 3.41 -5.02 12.96
CA PRO A 120 2.95 -6.39 13.13
C PRO A 120 1.46 -6.45 13.47
N ALA A 121 0.82 -7.57 13.10
CA ALA A 121 -0.56 -7.82 13.48
C ALA A 121 -0.70 -7.92 15.02
N PRO A 122 -1.89 -7.61 15.58
CA PRO A 122 -2.17 -7.89 16.98
C PRO A 122 -1.92 -9.36 17.31
N ALA A 123 -1.37 -9.63 18.50
CA ALA A 123 -1.24 -11.00 18.99
C ALA A 123 -2.65 -11.64 19.00
N LYS A 124 -2.76 -12.84 18.43
CA LYS A 124 -3.99 -13.62 18.58
C LYS A 124 -3.98 -14.15 20.00
N ASP A 125 -4.87 -13.67 20.85
CA ASP A 125 -5.07 -14.26 22.17
C ASP A 125 -5.34 -15.77 21.98
N SER A 126 -4.51 -16.58 22.62
CA SER A 126 -4.52 -18.04 22.57
C SER A 126 -5.77 -18.68 23.22
N SER A 127 -6.79 -17.90 23.56
CA SER A 127 -8.01 -18.33 24.24
C SER A 127 -9.21 -18.63 23.33
N SER A 128 -9.06 -18.57 22.00
CA SER A 128 -10.17 -18.84 21.05
C SER A 128 -9.86 -19.91 19.99
N ALA A 129 -8.81 -20.72 20.20
CA ALA A 129 -8.47 -21.84 19.33
C ALA A 129 -9.00 -23.16 19.89
N ASN A 130 -10.31 -23.27 20.05
CA ASN A 130 -11.00 -24.57 20.21
C ASN A 130 -12.40 -24.51 19.60
N SER A 131 -12.46 -24.25 18.28
CA SER A 131 -13.51 -24.78 17.41
C SER A 131 -13.17 -24.44 15.96
N SER A 132 -12.94 -25.50 15.17
CA SER A 132 -12.85 -25.55 13.69
C SER A 132 -11.48 -25.92 13.13
N SER A 133 -10.99 -27.10 13.53
CA SER A 133 -10.08 -27.91 12.72
C SER A 133 -10.88 -29.04 12.05
N ASN A 134 -11.04 -28.95 10.74
CA ASN A 134 -11.30 -30.01 9.76
C ASN A 134 -11.00 -29.33 8.40
N THR A 135 -10.13 -29.82 7.51
CA THR A 135 -10.10 -31.17 6.93
C THR A 135 -8.78 -31.36 6.15
N VAL A 136 -8.01 -32.41 6.51
CA VAL A 136 -7.34 -33.45 5.68
C VAL A 136 -6.44 -33.00 4.49
N GLY A 137 -5.25 -33.57 4.24
CA GLY A 137 -4.74 -34.86 4.70
C GLY A 137 -3.25 -35.11 4.47
N SER A 138 -2.78 -36.04 5.30
CA SER A 138 -1.47 -36.68 5.31
C SER A 138 -1.23 -37.54 4.07
N ASN A 139 0.04 -37.63 3.65
CA ASN A 139 0.59 -38.85 3.09
C ASN A 139 1.89 -39.18 3.84
N ASN A 140 1.89 -40.37 4.43
CA ASN A 140 3.03 -41.02 5.09
C ASN A 140 4.01 -41.58 4.05
N SER A 141 5.30 -41.48 4.34
CA SER A 141 6.26 -42.55 4.04
C SER A 141 7.30 -42.64 5.15
N ASN A 142 7.31 -43.79 5.82
CA ASN A 142 8.27 -44.21 6.83
C ASN A 142 9.63 -44.59 6.22
N SER A 143 10.70 -44.29 6.93
CA SER A 143 11.80 -45.23 7.25
C SER A 143 12.71 -44.58 8.31
N SER A 144 12.75 -45.17 9.52
CA SER A 144 13.85 -46.01 10.03
C SER A 144 15.05 -45.16 10.47
N SER A 145 15.16 -44.91 11.77
CA SER A 145 16.10 -45.57 12.71
C SER A 145 17.47 -44.90 12.71
N ASP A 146 17.85 -44.25 13.81
CA ASP A 146 18.89 -44.80 14.67
C ASP A 146 19.02 -44.01 15.98
N ASN A 147 19.20 -44.81 17.03
CA ASN A 147 19.48 -44.44 18.41
C ASN A 147 20.98 -44.15 18.56
N ILE A 148 21.36 -43.42 19.61
CA ILE A 148 22.55 -43.62 20.48
C ILE A 148 23.02 -42.26 21.03
N GLY A 149 23.26 -42.23 22.35
CA GLY A 149 24.32 -41.38 22.90
C GLY A 149 23.95 -40.56 24.12
N SER A 150 23.79 -41.24 25.26
CA SER A 150 23.89 -40.67 26.60
C SER A 150 25.22 -39.94 26.82
N THR A 151 25.22 -38.86 27.58
CA THR A 151 26.21 -38.66 28.65
C THR A 151 25.70 -37.63 29.66
N THR A 152 25.71 -38.06 30.91
CA THR A 152 25.34 -37.34 32.12
C THR A 152 26.62 -36.85 32.75
N GLU A 153 26.73 -35.56 33.08
CA GLU A 153 27.66 -35.09 34.10
C GLU A 153 26.91 -34.21 35.10
N GLN A 154 26.90 -34.69 36.34
CA GLN A 154 26.49 -33.99 37.54
C GLN A 154 27.70 -33.23 38.10
N GLN A 155 27.54 -31.99 38.56
CA GLN A 155 28.28 -31.57 39.76
C GLN A 155 27.57 -30.48 40.59
N GLN A 156 27.25 -30.93 41.81
CA GLN A 156 27.09 -30.31 43.13
C GLN A 156 27.00 -28.78 43.36
N SER A 157 26.00 -28.52 44.20
CA SER A 157 25.74 -27.43 45.15
C SER A 157 26.92 -26.71 45.83
N ILE A 158 26.80 -25.38 45.95
CA ILE A 158 27.27 -24.59 47.10
C ILE A 158 26.18 -23.55 47.45
N LEU A 159 25.75 -23.55 48.71
CA LEU A 159 24.90 -22.54 49.35
C LEU A 159 25.78 -21.48 50.00
N THR A 160 25.56 -20.20 49.70
CA THR A 160 25.91 -19.08 50.62
C THR A 160 24.93 -17.93 50.45
N ASP A 161 24.13 -17.80 51.50
CA ASP A 161 23.63 -16.62 52.22
C ASP A 161 23.44 -15.24 51.57
N SER A 162 22.38 -14.64 52.09
CA SER A 162 21.70 -13.36 51.89
C SER A 162 22.53 -12.08 51.81
N SER A 163 22.10 -11.16 50.94
CA SER A 163 22.15 -9.70 51.13
C SER A 163 21.31 -8.96 50.06
N SER A 164 20.19 -8.39 50.50
CA SER A 164 19.40 -7.27 49.94
C SER A 164 19.62 -6.85 48.47
N ASP A 165 18.76 -7.36 47.58
CA ASP A 165 18.55 -6.80 46.25
C ASP A 165 17.61 -5.58 46.32
N ILE A 166 18.15 -4.39 46.06
CA ILE A 166 17.37 -3.29 45.49
C ILE A 166 17.19 -3.62 44.02
N ALA A 167 16.08 -4.29 43.68
CA ALA A 167 15.69 -4.50 42.31
C ALA A 167 15.32 -3.16 41.67
N VAL A 168 16.26 -2.59 40.93
CA VAL A 168 15.93 -1.61 39.89
C VAL A 168 15.15 -2.38 38.82
N GLU A 169 13.84 -2.18 38.76
CA GLU A 169 12.99 -2.69 37.68
C GLU A 169 13.38 -2.04 36.35
N THR A 170 14.42 -2.56 35.69
CA THR A 170 14.61 -2.36 34.25
C THR A 170 13.88 -3.47 33.51
N ASN A 171 12.56 -3.36 33.40
CA ASN A 171 11.75 -4.21 32.53
C ASN A 171 10.78 -3.36 31.70
N SER A 172 11.32 -2.50 30.84
CA SER A 172 10.55 -2.01 29.68
C SER A 172 10.91 -2.88 28.48
N THR A 173 10.19 -4.00 28.30
CA THR A 173 10.11 -4.62 26.98
C THR A 173 9.77 -3.53 25.97
N PRO A 174 10.49 -3.40 24.84
CA PRO A 174 10.24 -2.32 23.88
C PRO A 174 8.80 -2.41 23.39
N GLU A 175 7.96 -1.50 23.86
CA GLU A 175 6.53 -1.44 23.55
C GLU A 175 6.37 -1.26 22.04
N SER A 176 6.08 -2.37 21.34
CA SER A 176 5.83 -2.41 19.91
C SER A 176 4.32 -2.28 19.72
N ARG A 177 3.89 -1.23 19.03
CA ARG A 177 2.46 -1.00 18.80
C ARG A 177 2.00 -1.83 17.59
N PRO A 178 1.07 -2.80 17.75
CA PRO A 178 0.53 -3.54 16.63
C PRO A 178 -0.33 -2.64 15.72
N ARG A 179 -0.48 -3.01 14.44
CA ARG A 179 -1.39 -2.30 13.54
C ARG A 179 -2.84 -2.46 13.97
N ASN A 180 -3.62 -1.40 13.80
CA ASN A 180 -5.07 -1.37 14.06
C ASN A 180 -5.93 -1.58 12.80
N PHE A 181 -5.32 -1.99 11.69
CA PHE A 181 -5.99 -2.19 10.41
C PHE A 181 -5.68 -3.57 9.81
N ALA A 182 -6.62 -4.08 9.03
CA ALA A 182 -6.45 -5.33 8.28
C ALA A 182 -5.58 -5.12 7.03
N LEU A 183 -4.81 -6.14 6.68
CA LEU A 183 -4.00 -6.17 5.47
C LEU A 183 -4.53 -7.27 4.54
N HIS A 184 -5.01 -6.86 3.38
CA HIS A 184 -5.60 -7.72 2.37
C HIS A 184 -4.66 -7.82 1.17
N VAL A 185 -4.56 -9.01 0.59
CA VAL A 185 -3.68 -9.28 -0.55
C VAL A 185 -4.46 -9.95 -1.65
N LEU A 186 -4.48 -9.34 -2.84
CA LEU A 186 -5.09 -9.91 -4.02
C LEU A 186 -4.03 -10.24 -5.08
N ASN A 187 -3.81 -11.53 -5.25
CA ASN A 187 -2.81 -12.11 -6.16
C ASN A 187 -3.36 -13.36 -6.87
N ASP A 188 -2.50 -14.06 -7.62
CA ASP A 188 -2.87 -15.20 -8.46
C ASP A 188 -3.32 -16.46 -7.71
N SER A 189 -3.19 -16.51 -6.37
CA SER A 189 -3.77 -17.61 -5.58
C SER A 189 -5.30 -17.59 -5.64
N HIS A 190 -5.91 -16.43 -5.85
CA HIS A 190 -7.34 -16.23 -5.98
C HIS A 190 -7.76 -16.47 -7.44
N LYS A 191 -7.95 -17.74 -7.81
CA LYS A 191 -8.22 -18.13 -9.21
C LYS A 191 -9.64 -17.80 -9.69
N SER A 192 -10.64 -17.83 -8.80
CA SER A 192 -12.05 -17.62 -9.16
C SER A 192 -12.52 -16.18 -8.91
N MET A 193 -13.56 -15.75 -9.64
CA MET A 193 -14.17 -14.42 -9.42
C MET A 193 -14.80 -14.29 -8.04
N ALA A 194 -15.42 -15.36 -7.53
CA ALA A 194 -15.98 -15.38 -6.18
C ALA A 194 -14.89 -15.18 -5.11
N ALA A 195 -13.73 -15.84 -5.25
CA ALA A 195 -12.63 -15.69 -4.29
C ALA A 195 -12.07 -14.26 -4.29
N ARG A 196 -11.91 -13.65 -5.47
CA ARG A 196 -11.45 -12.25 -5.57
C ARG A 196 -12.47 -11.27 -5.01
N SER A 197 -13.76 -11.47 -5.32
CA SER A 197 -14.84 -10.65 -4.78
C SER A 197 -14.89 -10.70 -3.27
N LYS A 198 -14.75 -11.88 -2.67
CA LYS A 198 -14.72 -12.05 -1.21
C LYS A 198 -13.66 -11.17 -0.55
N VAL A 199 -12.41 -11.21 -1.02
CA VAL A 199 -11.31 -10.39 -0.45
C VAL A 199 -11.58 -8.89 -0.61
N ILE A 200 -12.06 -8.46 -1.78
CA ILE A 200 -12.36 -7.05 -2.04
C ILE A 200 -13.53 -6.56 -1.18
N GLN A 201 -14.55 -7.39 -0.97
CA GLN A 201 -15.69 -7.06 -0.11
C GLN A 201 -15.30 -6.98 1.37
N GLU A 202 -14.48 -7.93 1.85
CA GLU A 202 -13.95 -7.90 3.21
C GLU A 202 -13.16 -6.62 3.46
N TRP A 203 -12.28 -6.23 2.53
CA TRP A 203 -11.54 -4.96 2.60
C TRP A 203 -12.45 -3.74 2.53
N SER A 204 -13.41 -3.71 1.59
CA SER A 204 -14.32 -2.57 1.40
C SER A 204 -15.20 -2.31 2.63
N LYS A 205 -15.68 -3.38 3.30
CA LYS A 205 -16.52 -3.28 4.49
C LYS A 205 -15.71 -3.09 5.77
N GLY A 206 -14.62 -3.84 5.92
CA GLY A 206 -13.77 -3.83 7.12
C GLY A 206 -12.86 -2.61 7.19
N GLY A 207 -12.39 -2.12 6.04
CA GLY A 207 -11.32 -1.14 5.93
C GLY A 207 -9.93 -1.76 6.00
N GLY A 208 -8.91 -0.91 6.02
CA GLY A 208 -7.51 -1.26 6.00
C GLY A 208 -6.86 -1.13 4.62
N VAL A 209 -5.81 -1.90 4.41
CA VAL A 209 -4.93 -1.79 3.24
C VAL A 209 -5.13 -2.98 2.32
N LEU A 210 -5.40 -2.73 1.03
CA LEU A 210 -5.44 -3.74 -0.02
C LEU A 210 -4.21 -3.63 -0.93
N LEU A 211 -3.43 -4.70 -1.02
CA LEU A 211 -2.30 -4.84 -1.94
C LEU A 211 -2.74 -5.60 -3.20
N ILE A 212 -2.55 -5.00 -4.38
CA ILE A 212 -2.91 -5.60 -5.67
C ILE A 212 -1.88 -5.31 -6.76
N GLY A 213 -1.70 -6.26 -7.68
CA GLY A 213 -0.89 -6.04 -8.89
C GLY A 213 -1.56 -5.15 -9.92
N TYR A 214 -0.80 -4.34 -10.66
CA TYR A 214 -1.32 -3.48 -11.75
C TYR A 214 -2.20 -4.23 -12.76
N GLU A 215 -1.77 -5.42 -13.20
CA GLU A 215 -2.49 -6.22 -14.19
C GLU A 215 -3.87 -6.64 -13.68
N LEU A 216 -3.94 -7.16 -12.46
CA LEU A 216 -5.19 -7.63 -11.86
C LEU A 216 -6.14 -6.47 -11.60
N TYR A 217 -5.63 -5.35 -11.06
CA TYR A 217 -6.41 -4.13 -10.87
C TYR A 217 -7.08 -3.69 -12.19
N ARG A 218 -6.31 -3.64 -13.28
CA ARG A 218 -6.82 -3.27 -14.60
C ARG A 218 -7.94 -4.18 -15.09
N GLN A 219 -7.80 -5.49 -14.90
CA GLN A 219 -8.80 -6.47 -15.33
C GLN A 219 -10.12 -6.27 -14.58
N LEU A 220 -10.06 -5.99 -13.28
CA LEU A 220 -11.23 -5.81 -12.43
C LEU A 220 -11.89 -4.43 -12.62
N SER A 221 -11.12 -3.39 -12.95
CA SER A 221 -11.63 -2.02 -13.04
C SER A 221 -12.29 -1.68 -14.39
N LEU A 222 -11.87 -2.27 -15.51
CA LEU A 222 -12.33 -1.82 -16.84
C LEU A 222 -13.67 -2.42 -17.30
N LYS A 223 -14.34 -3.25 -16.51
CA LYS A 223 -15.58 -3.99 -16.86
C LYS A 223 -15.59 -4.57 -18.29
N ARG A 224 -14.43 -4.96 -18.85
CA ARG A 224 -14.37 -5.41 -20.24
C ARG A 224 -14.91 -6.85 -20.31
N PRO A 225 -15.92 -7.14 -21.15
CA PRO A 225 -16.29 -8.52 -21.43
C PRO A 225 -15.10 -9.20 -22.09
N ASN A 226 -14.75 -10.39 -21.60
CA ASN A 226 -13.59 -11.13 -22.06
C ASN A 226 -13.81 -11.52 -23.55
N LYS A 227 -13.19 -10.78 -24.49
CA LYS A 227 -13.44 -10.94 -25.94
C LYS A 227 -13.11 -12.35 -26.45
N ALA A 228 -12.20 -13.06 -25.78
CA ALA A 228 -11.89 -14.46 -26.05
C ALA A 228 -13.12 -15.37 -25.88
N ASN A 229 -13.91 -15.15 -24.81
CA ASN A 229 -15.17 -15.86 -24.59
C ASN A 229 -16.27 -15.41 -25.55
N SER A 230 -16.31 -14.13 -25.96
CA SER A 230 -17.32 -13.64 -26.91
C SER A 230 -17.15 -14.21 -28.33
N LYS A 231 -15.91 -14.33 -28.84
CA LYS A 231 -15.63 -14.97 -30.14
C LYS A 231 -15.85 -16.49 -30.12
N LYS A 232 -15.54 -17.16 -28.99
CA LYS A 232 -15.85 -18.59 -28.79
C LYS A 232 -17.36 -18.80 -28.65
N ARG A 233 -18.08 -17.95 -27.90
CA ARG A 233 -19.56 -17.94 -27.79
C ARG A 233 -20.26 -17.75 -29.14
N ARG A 234 -19.77 -16.86 -30.02
CA ARG A 234 -20.36 -16.69 -31.37
C ARG A 234 -20.15 -17.88 -32.32
N ARG A 235 -19.12 -18.71 -32.12
CA ARG A 235 -18.91 -19.94 -32.92
C ARG A 235 -19.57 -21.18 -32.32
N LYS A 236 -19.94 -21.15 -31.04
CA LYS A 236 -20.48 -22.29 -30.27
C LYS A 236 -21.98 -22.18 -29.97
N HIS A 237 -22.66 -21.17 -30.54
CA HIS A 237 -24.09 -20.92 -30.36
C HIS A 237 -25.00 -21.92 -31.09
N GLN A 238 -24.45 -23.02 -31.62
CA GLN A 238 -25.27 -24.04 -32.27
C GLN A 238 -25.71 -25.16 -31.31
N ASP A 239 -25.00 -25.48 -30.21
CA ASP A 239 -25.36 -26.64 -29.36
C ASP A 239 -24.85 -26.62 -27.89
N GLU A 240 -24.73 -25.46 -27.23
CA GLU A 240 -24.44 -25.43 -25.77
C GLU A 240 -25.49 -24.65 -24.99
N VAL A 241 -26.10 -25.30 -24.00
CA VAL A 241 -26.97 -24.69 -23.00
C VAL A 241 -26.13 -23.69 -22.20
N VAL A 242 -26.34 -22.40 -22.43
CA VAL A 242 -25.68 -21.32 -21.67
C VAL A 242 -26.38 -21.24 -20.31
N ASP A 243 -25.65 -21.54 -19.24
CA ASP A 243 -26.11 -21.32 -17.86
C ASP A 243 -26.22 -19.81 -17.61
N VAL A 244 -27.43 -19.27 -17.80
CA VAL A 244 -27.75 -17.84 -17.68
C VAL A 244 -27.51 -17.35 -16.24
N ASP A 245 -27.75 -18.21 -15.25
CA ASP A 245 -27.66 -17.87 -13.83
C ASP A 245 -26.20 -17.64 -13.38
N ALA A 246 -25.27 -18.44 -13.90
CA ALA A 246 -23.85 -18.29 -13.62
C ALA A 246 -23.25 -17.00 -14.23
N ASP A 247 -23.67 -16.62 -15.43
CA ASP A 247 -23.24 -15.40 -16.11
C ASP A 247 -23.76 -14.13 -15.38
N GLU A 248 -25.01 -14.17 -14.92
CA GLU A 248 -25.61 -13.07 -14.15
C GLU A 248 -24.93 -12.88 -12.79
N LYS A 249 -24.65 -13.97 -12.08
CA LYS A 249 -23.93 -13.95 -10.80
C LYS A 249 -22.52 -13.36 -10.95
N ASN A 250 -21.79 -13.72 -12.01
CA ASN A 250 -20.46 -13.18 -12.28
C ASN A 250 -20.49 -11.68 -12.58
N LYS A 251 -21.52 -11.22 -13.31
CA LYS A 251 -21.72 -9.80 -13.57
C LYS A 251 -21.97 -9.01 -12.29
N ALA A 252 -22.82 -9.51 -11.39
CA ALA A 252 -23.07 -8.88 -10.09
C ALA A 252 -21.78 -8.74 -9.27
N LEU A 253 -20.98 -9.81 -9.17
CA LEU A 253 -19.69 -9.77 -8.47
C LEU A 253 -18.71 -8.75 -9.08
N LEU A 254 -18.68 -8.63 -10.40
CA LEU A 254 -17.84 -7.64 -11.09
C LEU A 254 -18.30 -6.20 -10.81
N ASP A 255 -19.61 -5.96 -10.78
CA ASP A 255 -20.17 -4.65 -10.47
C ASP A 255 -19.86 -4.23 -9.03
N GLU A 256 -19.94 -5.17 -8.08
CA GLU A 256 -19.55 -4.95 -6.67
C GLU A 256 -18.06 -4.64 -6.52
N MET A 257 -17.18 -5.45 -7.12
CA MET A 257 -15.74 -5.22 -7.08
C MET A 257 -15.37 -3.88 -7.72
N HIS A 258 -16.01 -3.53 -8.85
CA HIS A 258 -15.81 -2.23 -9.48
C HIS A 258 -16.27 -1.08 -8.59
N SER A 259 -17.39 -1.23 -7.88
CA SER A 259 -17.86 -0.22 -6.94
C SER A 259 -16.81 0.06 -5.84
N ALA A 260 -16.27 -1.01 -5.25
CA ALA A 260 -15.24 -0.92 -4.22
C ALA A 260 -13.91 -0.32 -4.72
N LEU A 261 -13.47 -0.68 -5.93
CA LEU A 261 -12.16 -0.27 -6.47
C LEU A 261 -12.19 1.09 -7.18
N VAL A 262 -13.32 1.48 -7.78
CA VAL A 262 -13.38 2.58 -8.75
C VAL A 262 -14.37 3.67 -8.34
N LYS A 263 -15.62 3.34 -8.00
CA LYS A 263 -16.68 4.32 -7.69
C LYS A 263 -17.70 3.74 -6.70
N PRO A 264 -17.71 4.16 -5.42
CA PRO A 264 -17.02 5.32 -4.85
C PRO A 264 -15.49 5.23 -4.85
N GLY A 265 -14.92 4.01 -4.79
CA GLY A 265 -13.47 3.79 -4.77
C GLY A 265 -12.85 3.98 -3.37
N PRO A 266 -11.53 3.77 -3.24
CA PRO A 266 -10.80 3.90 -1.98
C PRO A 266 -10.63 5.36 -1.53
N ASP A 267 -10.44 5.56 -0.23
CA ASP A 267 -10.14 6.88 0.35
C ASP A 267 -8.75 7.39 -0.01
N LEU A 268 -7.79 6.46 -0.18
CA LEU A 268 -6.42 6.73 -0.62
C LEU A 268 -5.95 5.68 -1.62
N VAL A 269 -5.35 6.12 -2.74
CA VAL A 269 -4.67 5.25 -3.70
C VAL A 269 -3.17 5.51 -3.64
N ILE A 270 -2.37 4.45 -3.60
CA ILE A 270 -0.92 4.51 -3.67
C ILE A 270 -0.45 3.64 -4.84
N CYS A 271 0.26 4.24 -5.79
CA CYS A 271 0.82 3.56 -6.95
C CYS A 271 2.35 3.48 -6.80
N ASP A 272 2.88 2.27 -6.70
CA ASP A 272 4.33 2.02 -6.71
C ASP A 272 4.88 1.95 -8.14
N GLU A 273 6.12 2.35 -8.36
CA GLU A 273 6.73 2.40 -9.69
C GLU A 273 5.93 3.24 -10.72
N GLY A 274 5.75 4.53 -10.39
CA GLY A 274 4.94 5.50 -11.13
C GLY A 274 5.22 5.61 -12.63
N HIS A 275 6.42 5.26 -13.08
CA HIS A 275 6.76 5.15 -14.50
C HIS A 275 5.87 4.16 -15.28
N ARG A 276 5.15 3.26 -14.58
CA ARG A 276 4.11 2.40 -15.17
C ARG A 276 2.92 3.22 -15.71
N ILE A 277 2.73 4.45 -15.22
CA ILE A 277 1.70 5.42 -15.64
C ILE A 277 2.24 6.34 -16.75
N LYS A 278 2.84 5.75 -17.79
CA LYS A 278 3.54 6.53 -18.83
C LYS A 278 2.66 7.11 -19.93
N ASN A 279 1.58 6.41 -20.30
CA ASN A 279 0.81 6.75 -21.50
C ASN A 279 -0.69 6.76 -21.20
N SER A 280 -1.36 7.87 -21.48
CA SER A 280 -2.83 8.00 -21.32
C SER A 280 -3.65 7.00 -22.13
N HIS A 281 -3.11 6.45 -23.22
CA HIS A 281 -3.76 5.40 -24.02
C HIS A 281 -3.49 3.99 -23.49
N ALA A 282 -2.50 3.81 -22.61
CA ALA A 282 -2.26 2.51 -22.00
C ALA A 282 -3.51 2.12 -21.20
N SER A 283 -3.96 0.88 -21.38
CA SER A 283 -5.15 0.36 -20.70
C SER A 283 -5.04 0.46 -19.18
N ILE A 284 -3.83 0.37 -18.62
CA ILE A 284 -3.60 0.59 -17.19
C ILE A 284 -3.84 2.04 -16.77
N SER A 285 -3.35 3.03 -17.54
CA SER A 285 -3.58 4.44 -17.24
C SER A 285 -5.06 4.79 -17.34
N GLN A 286 -5.77 4.23 -18.32
CA GLN A 286 -7.23 4.38 -18.43
C GLN A 286 -7.94 3.80 -17.20
N ALA A 287 -7.51 2.63 -16.72
CA ALA A 287 -8.04 2.00 -15.51
C ALA A 287 -7.78 2.84 -14.24
N LEU A 288 -6.59 3.40 -14.10
CA LEU A 288 -6.22 4.25 -12.95
C LEU A 288 -6.97 5.58 -12.97
N LYS A 289 -7.13 6.21 -14.15
CA LYS A 289 -7.88 7.47 -14.30
C LYS A 289 -9.37 7.34 -13.91
N GLN A 290 -9.93 6.14 -13.96
CA GLN A 290 -11.33 5.91 -13.57
C GLN A 290 -11.56 5.97 -12.05
N ILE A 291 -10.53 5.76 -11.23
CA ILE A 291 -10.66 5.74 -9.77
C ILE A 291 -11.21 7.07 -9.28
N ARG A 292 -12.26 7.03 -8.45
CA ARG A 292 -12.89 8.21 -7.83
C ARG A 292 -12.40 8.46 -6.40
N SER A 293 -11.08 8.38 -6.21
CA SER A 293 -10.44 8.78 -4.96
C SER A 293 -9.97 10.23 -4.98
N LYS A 294 -10.15 10.93 -3.85
CA LYS A 294 -9.68 12.30 -3.61
C LYS A 294 -8.17 12.39 -3.36
N ARG A 295 -7.54 11.29 -2.94
CA ARG A 295 -6.14 11.28 -2.45
C ARG A 295 -5.34 10.22 -3.16
N ARG A 296 -4.24 10.65 -3.78
CA ARG A 296 -3.47 9.80 -4.69
C ARG A 296 -1.98 10.05 -4.51
N VAL A 297 -1.25 9.00 -4.19
CA VAL A 297 0.20 9.02 -4.03
C VAL A 297 0.82 8.18 -5.13
N VAL A 298 1.87 8.70 -5.75
CA VAL A 298 2.71 7.93 -6.68
C VAL A 298 4.11 7.85 -6.12
N LEU A 299 4.70 6.66 -6.12
CA LEU A 299 6.09 6.43 -5.74
C LEU A 299 6.91 6.20 -7.00
N THR A 300 8.04 6.86 -7.13
CA THR A 300 8.95 6.62 -8.25
C THR A 300 10.40 6.84 -7.82
N GLY A 301 11.33 6.09 -8.42
CA GLY A 301 12.76 6.36 -8.28
C GLY A 301 13.30 7.38 -9.29
N TYR A 302 12.50 7.73 -10.30
CA TYR A 302 12.90 8.54 -11.45
C TYR A 302 11.68 9.28 -11.99
N PRO A 303 11.40 10.50 -11.50
CA PRO A 303 10.21 11.25 -11.90
C PRO A 303 10.26 11.77 -13.34
N LEU A 304 11.46 11.91 -13.92
CA LEU A 304 11.69 12.46 -15.26
C LEU A 304 12.61 11.52 -16.05
N GLN A 305 12.06 10.53 -16.72
CA GLN A 305 12.80 9.69 -17.68
C GLN A 305 12.65 10.28 -19.09
N ASN A 306 13.28 11.42 -19.37
CA ASN A 306 13.40 12.04 -20.71
C ASN A 306 12.11 12.28 -21.53
N ASN A 307 10.93 11.96 -20.98
CA ASN A 307 9.64 12.04 -21.67
C ASN A 307 8.65 12.83 -20.81
N LEU A 308 8.42 14.08 -21.20
CA LEU A 308 7.55 15.03 -20.51
C LEU A 308 6.09 14.56 -20.45
N LEU A 309 5.65 13.72 -21.39
CA LEU A 309 4.29 13.17 -21.35
C LEU A 309 4.08 12.15 -20.24
N GLU A 310 5.11 11.40 -19.86
CA GLU A 310 5.02 10.47 -18.72
C GLU A 310 4.88 11.26 -17.42
N TYR A 311 5.64 12.34 -17.29
CA TYR A 311 5.52 13.28 -16.18
C TYR A 311 4.12 13.89 -16.11
N TRP A 312 3.59 14.39 -17.24
CA TRP A 312 2.22 14.90 -17.31
C TRP A 312 1.19 13.86 -16.89
N CYS A 313 1.33 12.59 -17.35
CA CYS A 313 0.41 11.52 -16.97
C CYS A 313 0.45 11.22 -15.45
N MET A 314 1.62 11.24 -14.83
CA MET A 314 1.76 11.05 -13.38
C MET A 314 1.14 12.22 -12.60
N VAL A 315 1.42 13.46 -13.02
CA VAL A 315 0.87 14.67 -12.37
C VAL A 315 -0.65 14.74 -12.52
N ASP A 316 -1.19 14.52 -13.72
CA ASP A 316 -2.63 14.48 -13.97
C ASP A 316 -3.32 13.35 -13.19
N PHE A 317 -2.63 12.22 -12.97
CA PHE A 317 -3.17 11.17 -12.11
C PHE A 317 -3.28 11.63 -10.65
N VAL A 318 -2.24 12.22 -10.05
CA VAL A 318 -2.27 12.63 -8.64
C VAL A 318 -3.11 13.88 -8.39
N ARG A 319 -3.12 14.81 -9.33
CA ARG A 319 -3.86 16.07 -9.28
C ARG A 319 -4.42 16.39 -10.67
N PRO A 320 -5.63 15.88 -10.97
CA PRO A 320 -6.26 16.07 -12.28
C PRO A 320 -6.32 17.54 -12.68
N ASN A 321 -5.99 17.81 -13.94
CA ASN A 321 -6.05 19.14 -14.55
C ASN A 321 -5.11 20.22 -13.94
N TYR A 322 -4.11 19.83 -13.14
CA TYR A 322 -3.15 20.79 -12.56
C TYR A 322 -2.25 21.47 -13.61
N LEU A 323 -1.82 20.71 -14.63
CA LEU A 323 -1.01 21.20 -15.75
C LEU A 323 -1.87 21.49 -16.99
N GLY A 324 -3.18 21.60 -16.83
CA GLY A 324 -4.14 21.70 -17.94
C GLY A 324 -4.32 20.38 -18.70
N THR A 325 -5.00 20.49 -19.84
CA THR A 325 -5.23 19.37 -20.76
C THR A 325 -3.93 18.91 -21.41
N LYS A 326 -3.92 17.68 -21.94
CA LYS A 326 -2.76 17.15 -22.67
C LYS A 326 -2.32 18.09 -23.80
N THR A 327 -3.27 18.63 -24.56
CA THR A 327 -3.00 19.52 -25.69
C THR A 327 -2.35 20.83 -25.24
N GLU A 328 -2.87 21.44 -24.18
CA GLU A 328 -2.30 22.65 -23.59
C GLU A 328 -0.87 22.40 -23.10
N PHE A 329 -0.67 21.31 -22.34
CA PHE A 329 0.67 20.94 -21.87
C PHE A 329 1.67 20.71 -23.01
N CYS A 330 1.26 19.98 -24.06
CA CYS A 330 2.10 19.76 -25.24
C CYS A 330 2.51 21.07 -25.91
N ASN A 331 1.56 22.00 -26.06
CA ASN A 331 1.80 23.28 -26.74
C ASN A 331 2.64 24.24 -25.89
N MET A 332 2.41 24.28 -24.57
CA MET A 332 3.06 25.22 -23.67
C MET A 332 4.44 24.77 -23.19
N PHE A 333 4.66 23.47 -23.04
CA PHE A 333 5.89 22.94 -22.42
C PHE A 333 6.63 21.97 -23.34
N GLU A 334 5.96 20.91 -23.81
CA GLU A 334 6.65 19.83 -24.54
C GLU A 334 7.31 20.29 -25.84
N ARG A 335 6.53 20.91 -26.74
CA ARG A 335 7.04 21.34 -28.05
C ARG A 335 8.13 22.42 -27.95
N PRO A 336 7.97 23.48 -27.11
CA PRO A 336 9.06 24.44 -26.92
C PRO A 336 10.36 23.80 -26.43
N ILE A 337 10.28 22.87 -25.46
CA ILE A 337 11.47 22.19 -24.93
C ILE A 337 12.11 21.30 -26.00
N GLN A 338 11.31 20.54 -26.76
CA GLN A 338 11.83 19.70 -27.85
C GLN A 338 12.49 20.53 -28.94
N ASN A 339 11.86 21.62 -29.37
CA ASN A 339 12.40 22.50 -30.40
C ASN A 339 13.69 23.20 -29.95
N GLY A 340 13.78 23.61 -28.68
CA GLY A 340 14.99 24.22 -28.11
C GLY A 340 16.15 23.24 -27.88
N GLN A 341 15.92 21.93 -28.00
CA GLN A 341 16.96 20.90 -27.94
C GLN A 341 17.50 20.51 -29.32
N CYS A 342 16.91 21.02 -30.41
CA CYS A 342 17.41 20.77 -31.75
C CYS A 342 18.68 21.58 -32.03
N ILE A 343 19.64 21.01 -32.77
CA ILE A 343 20.97 21.62 -33.03
C ILE A 343 20.86 22.96 -33.79
N ASP A 344 19.77 23.14 -34.54
CA ASP A 344 19.42 24.31 -35.33
C ASP A 344 18.56 25.33 -34.55
N SER A 345 18.35 25.15 -33.24
CA SER A 345 17.59 26.07 -32.42
C SER A 345 18.24 27.46 -32.43
N THR A 346 17.44 28.50 -32.70
CA THR A 346 17.90 29.89 -32.63
C THR A 346 18.24 30.29 -31.20
N PRO A 347 19.23 31.17 -30.95
CA PRO A 347 19.67 31.52 -29.59
C PRO A 347 18.66 32.30 -28.71
N GLN A 348 17.40 32.45 -29.09
CA GLN A 348 16.45 33.37 -28.44
C GLN A 348 15.09 32.73 -28.19
#